data_AF-A0A3M8LNE9-F1
#
_entry.id   AF-A0A3M8LNE9-F1
#
_cell.length_a   1.000
_cell.length_b   1.000
_cell.length_c   1.000
_cell.angle_alpha   90.00
_cell.angle_beta   90.00
_cell.angle_gamma   90.00
#
_symmetry.space_group_name_H-M   'P 1'
#
loop_
_entity.id
_entity.type
_entity.pdbx_description
1 polymer ?
#
loop_
_entity_poly.entity_id
_entity_poly.type
_entity_poly.pdbx_seq_one_letter_code
_entity_poly.pdbx_strand_id
1 'polypeptide(L)'
;MTEYGIEWERELAELWSAFDDLSEQEFLLRMTRLTDQLPDESPVRPFELAAALDSTGHPEGAVPLYELAIASGVGLIRRRRAVIQLASSLRLLGRAEESVELLTAERAQLPGVDGDNFTDDRYFDDGSDDERVHGGSLGNDELSDELCTVLALALVDVGREREAVSVALTALVPHLTRYRRSMANYARQLLDD
;
A
#
# COMPACT_ATOMS: atom_id res chain seq x y z
N MET A 1 -10.45 7.80 -21.06
CA MET A 1 -9.62 8.95 -20.63
C MET A 1 -9.66 10.00 -21.73
N THR A 2 -10.02 11.23 -21.38
CA THR A 2 -9.93 12.37 -22.31
C THR A 2 -8.46 12.77 -22.48
N GLU A 3 -8.12 13.43 -23.58
CA GLU A 3 -6.78 13.98 -23.82
C GLU A 3 -6.34 14.91 -22.67
N TYR A 4 -7.30 15.68 -22.12
CA TYR A 4 -7.11 16.52 -20.93
C TYR A 4 -6.69 15.73 -19.68
N GLY A 5 -7.22 14.53 -19.48
CA GLY A 5 -6.85 13.69 -18.34
C GLY A 5 -5.45 13.07 -18.49
N ILE A 6 -5.03 12.76 -19.71
CA ILE A 6 -3.68 12.21 -19.96
C ILE A 6 -2.61 13.27 -19.71
N GLU A 7 -2.86 14.50 -20.16
CA GLU A 7 -1.95 15.62 -19.94
C GLU A 7 -1.80 15.94 -18.46
N TRP A 8 -2.91 16.01 -17.72
CA TRP A 8 -2.88 16.27 -16.27
C TRP A 8 -2.12 15.18 -15.50
N GLU A 9 -2.32 13.90 -15.82
CA GLU A 9 -1.58 12.79 -15.18
C GLU A 9 -0.08 12.85 -15.50
N ARG A 10 0.31 13.34 -16.69
CA ARG A 10 1.71 13.58 -17.05
C ARG A 10 2.30 14.72 -16.21
N GLU A 11 1.63 15.86 -16.12
CA GLU A 11 2.08 16.99 -15.29
C GLU A 11 2.23 16.57 -13.82
N LEU A 12 1.31 15.75 -13.31
CA LEU A 12 1.38 15.17 -11.97
C LEU A 12 2.63 14.31 -11.80
N ALA A 13 2.89 13.40 -12.74
CA ALA A 13 4.06 12.53 -12.69
C ALA A 13 5.38 13.31 -12.80
N GLU A 14 5.43 14.36 -13.61
CA GLU A 14 6.57 15.27 -13.73
C GLU A 14 6.82 16.03 -12.42
N LEU A 15 5.76 16.52 -11.77
CA LEU A 15 5.85 17.19 -10.48
C LEU A 15 6.39 16.24 -9.40
N TRP A 16 5.86 15.02 -9.31
CA TRP A 16 6.37 14.00 -8.38
C TRP A 16 7.81 13.60 -8.67
N SER A 17 8.22 13.55 -9.94
CA SER A 17 9.62 13.26 -10.31
C SER A 17 10.60 14.36 -9.87
N ALA A 18 10.10 15.60 -9.69
CA ALA A 18 10.88 16.74 -9.22
C ALA A 18 10.83 16.93 -7.69
N PHE A 19 10.20 16.01 -6.94
CA PHE A 19 9.96 16.16 -5.50
C PHE A 19 11.24 16.50 -4.71
N ASP A 20 12.30 15.72 -4.91
CA ASP A 20 13.58 15.88 -4.19
C ASP A 20 14.35 17.16 -4.57
N ASP A 21 14.01 17.77 -5.71
CA ASP A 21 14.65 18.99 -6.23
C ASP A 21 13.92 20.28 -5.81
N LEU A 22 12.73 20.16 -5.21
CA LEU A 22 11.88 21.28 -4.81
C LEU A 22 11.90 21.47 -3.29
N SER A 23 11.73 22.71 -2.84
CA SER A 23 11.39 22.93 -1.43
C SER A 23 9.97 22.45 -1.17
N GLU A 24 9.70 22.05 0.07
CA GLU A 24 8.35 21.71 0.54
C GLU A 24 7.31 22.77 0.11
N GLN A 25 7.57 24.05 0.40
CA GLN A 25 6.65 25.13 0.09
C GLN A 25 6.35 25.23 -1.41
N GLU A 26 7.37 25.07 -2.25
CA GLU A 26 7.21 25.13 -3.70
C GLU A 26 6.44 23.90 -4.22
N PHE A 27 6.74 22.71 -3.70
CA PHE A 27 6.05 21.48 -4.08
C PHE A 27 4.56 21.54 -3.72
N LEU A 28 4.23 21.92 -2.47
CA LEU A 28 2.84 22.05 -2.01
C LEU A 28 2.06 23.11 -2.81
N LEU A 29 2.69 24.25 -3.11
CA LEU A 29 2.08 25.30 -3.93
C LEU A 29 1.77 24.81 -5.36
N ARG A 30 2.70 24.08 -5.98
CA ARG A 30 2.50 23.50 -7.32
C ARG A 30 1.44 22.41 -7.30
N MET A 31 1.45 21.53 -6.30
CA MET A 31 0.42 20.49 -6.17
C MET A 31 -0.98 21.09 -5.99
N THR A 32 -1.09 22.15 -5.18
CA THR A 32 -2.35 22.88 -5.01
C THR A 32 -2.85 23.44 -6.34
N ARG A 33 -2.00 24.14 -7.09
CA ARG A 33 -2.38 24.68 -8.41
C ARG A 33 -2.75 23.60 -9.41
N LEU A 34 -2.06 22.47 -9.40
CA LEU A 34 -2.32 21.36 -10.31
C LEU A 34 -3.66 20.69 -10.00
N THR A 35 -3.95 20.46 -8.71
CA THR A 35 -5.23 19.87 -8.29
C THR A 35 -6.40 20.85 -8.48
N ASP A 36 -6.20 22.16 -8.40
CA ASP A 36 -7.22 23.17 -8.71
C ASP A 36 -7.67 23.19 -10.19
N GLN A 37 -6.95 22.51 -11.08
CA GLN A 37 -7.40 22.33 -12.47
C GLN A 37 -8.51 21.27 -12.62
N LEU A 38 -8.68 20.40 -11.61
CA LEU A 38 -9.71 19.37 -11.60
C LEU A 38 -11.06 19.93 -11.10
N PRO A 39 -12.20 19.31 -11.46
CA PRO A 39 -13.50 19.68 -10.91
C PRO A 39 -13.52 19.66 -9.37
N ASP A 40 -14.32 20.52 -8.74
CA ASP A 40 -14.47 20.62 -7.28
C ASP A 40 -14.91 19.30 -6.64
N GLU A 41 -15.74 18.54 -7.33
CA GLU A 41 -16.21 17.23 -6.90
C GLU A 41 -15.21 16.08 -7.14
N SER A 42 -14.05 16.35 -7.74
CA SER A 42 -13.09 15.29 -8.08
C SER A 42 -12.44 14.70 -6.83
N PRO A 43 -12.61 13.39 -6.56
CA PRO A 43 -11.99 12.73 -5.41
C PRO A 43 -10.46 12.62 -5.53
N VAL A 44 -9.90 12.87 -6.72
CA VAL A 44 -8.46 12.88 -6.96
C VAL A 44 -7.79 14.12 -6.34
N ARG A 45 -8.50 15.25 -6.25
CA ARG A 45 -7.97 16.48 -5.62
C ARG A 45 -7.54 16.26 -4.17
N PRO A 46 -8.42 15.81 -3.27
CA PRO A 46 -8.02 15.57 -1.89
C PRO A 46 -6.99 14.44 -1.78
N PHE A 47 -7.00 13.43 -2.66
CA PHE A 47 -5.99 12.37 -2.64
C PHE A 47 -4.57 12.88 -2.92
N GLU A 48 -4.35 13.61 -4.03
CA GLU A 48 -2.99 14.08 -4.37
C GLU A 48 -2.50 15.16 -3.39
N LEU A 49 -3.41 16.00 -2.86
CA LEU A 49 -3.07 16.95 -1.79
C LEU A 49 -2.68 16.23 -0.49
N ALA A 50 -3.38 15.17 -0.11
CA ALA A 50 -3.04 14.36 1.06
C ALA A 50 -1.64 13.73 0.90
N ALA A 51 -1.36 13.17 -0.28
CA ALA A 51 -0.05 12.61 -0.61
C ALA A 51 1.05 13.66 -0.60
N ALA A 52 0.79 14.88 -1.06
CA ALA A 52 1.80 15.92 -0.98
C ALA A 52 2.07 16.35 0.47
N LEU A 53 1.03 16.43 1.31
CA LEU A 53 1.17 16.78 2.73
C LEU A 53 1.92 15.70 3.51
N ASP A 54 1.56 14.43 3.38
CA ASP A 54 2.25 13.37 4.14
C ASP A 54 3.71 13.19 3.73
N SER A 55 4.01 13.28 2.44
CA SER A 55 5.36 13.14 1.89
C SER A 55 6.26 14.29 2.32
N THR A 56 5.67 15.45 2.63
CA THR A 56 6.37 16.61 3.20
C THR A 56 6.29 16.71 4.72
N GLY A 57 5.82 15.68 5.42
CA GLY A 57 5.85 15.62 6.88
C GLY A 57 4.68 16.30 7.59
N HIS A 58 3.53 16.46 6.94
CA HIS A 58 2.31 17.07 7.48
C HIS A 58 1.14 16.08 7.60
N PRO A 59 1.28 14.99 8.37
CA PRO A 59 0.24 13.95 8.46
C PRO A 59 -1.08 14.46 9.04
N GLU A 60 -1.08 15.46 9.92
CA GLU A 60 -2.29 16.05 10.49
C GLU A 60 -3.21 16.66 9.42
N GLY A 61 -2.61 17.27 8.39
CA GLY A 61 -3.34 17.82 7.26
C GLY A 61 -3.72 16.76 6.22
N ALA A 62 -2.91 15.70 6.08
CA ALA A 62 -3.13 14.64 5.10
C ALA A 62 -4.33 13.75 5.44
N VAL A 63 -4.48 13.37 6.73
CA VAL A 63 -5.53 12.44 7.20
C VAL A 63 -6.95 12.81 6.73
N PRO A 64 -7.48 14.01 7.02
CA PRO A 64 -8.85 14.36 6.63
C PRO A 64 -9.06 14.38 5.10
N LEU A 65 -7.99 14.64 4.34
CA LEU A 65 -8.05 14.64 2.88
C LEU A 65 -8.06 13.21 2.30
N TYR A 66 -7.28 12.29 2.87
CA TYR A 66 -7.40 10.87 2.48
C TYR A 66 -8.78 10.30 2.81
N GLU A 67 -9.30 10.58 4.01
CA GLU A 67 -10.65 10.17 4.41
C GLU A 67 -11.70 10.69 3.41
N LEU A 68 -11.60 11.97 3.02
CA LEU A 68 -12.49 12.57 2.01
C LEU A 68 -12.35 11.89 0.64
N ALA A 69 -11.14 11.62 0.17
CA ALA A 69 -10.91 10.96 -1.11
C ALA A 69 -11.50 9.53 -1.15
N ILE A 70 -11.31 8.77 -0.07
CA ILE A 70 -11.84 7.41 0.09
C ILE A 70 -13.36 7.43 0.13
N ALA A 71 -13.95 8.35 0.90
CA ALA A 71 -15.41 8.50 1.02
C ALA A 71 -16.06 8.95 -0.29
N SER A 72 -15.35 9.76 -1.08
CA SER A 72 -15.82 10.29 -2.37
C SER A 72 -15.59 9.33 -3.56
N GLY A 73 -14.91 8.20 -3.34
CA GLY A 73 -14.74 7.14 -4.35
C GLY A 73 -13.64 7.41 -5.38
N VAL A 74 -12.40 7.61 -4.94
CA VAL A 74 -11.20 7.91 -5.78
C VAL A 74 -10.78 6.84 -6.83
N GLY A 75 -11.54 5.75 -6.97
CA GLY A 75 -11.22 4.63 -7.88
C GLY A 75 -10.27 3.61 -7.25
N LEU A 76 -10.30 2.35 -7.73
CA LEU A 76 -9.70 1.19 -7.03
C LEU A 76 -8.18 1.34 -6.77
N ILE A 77 -7.40 1.71 -7.78
CA ILE A 77 -5.93 1.82 -7.67
C ILE A 77 -5.56 2.92 -6.66
N ARG A 78 -6.14 4.12 -6.80
CA ARG A 78 -5.91 5.24 -5.87
C ARG A 78 -6.47 4.98 -4.49
N ARG A 79 -7.56 4.21 -4.35
CA ARG A 79 -8.14 3.84 -3.05
C ARG A 79 -7.15 3.02 -2.23
N ARG A 80 -6.53 1.99 -2.82
CA ARG A 80 -5.53 1.17 -2.14
C ARG A 80 -4.36 2.02 -1.66
N ARG A 81 -3.83 2.91 -2.53
CA ARG A 81 -2.79 3.88 -2.17
C ARG A 81 -3.23 4.80 -1.02
N ALA A 82 -4.41 5.40 -1.13
CA ALA A 82 -4.97 6.29 -0.12
C ALA A 82 -5.10 5.61 1.24
N VAL A 83 -5.53 4.34 1.28
CA VAL A 83 -5.61 3.56 2.53
C VAL A 83 -4.22 3.34 3.12
N ILE A 84 -3.25 2.88 2.33
CA ILE A 84 -1.88 2.62 2.81
C ILE A 84 -1.24 3.90 3.35
N GLN A 85 -1.37 5.00 2.63
CA GLN A 85 -0.81 6.30 3.01
C GLN A 85 -1.52 6.91 4.22
N LEU A 86 -2.85 6.83 4.29
CA LEU A 86 -3.65 7.20 5.46
C LEU A 86 -3.22 6.41 6.69
N ALA A 87 -3.09 5.09 6.57
CA ALA A 87 -2.68 4.23 7.66
C ALA A 87 -1.27 4.57 8.17
N SER A 88 -0.35 4.90 7.26
CA SER A 88 0.99 5.40 7.63
C SER A 88 0.92 6.73 8.38
N SER A 89 0.09 7.66 7.92
CA SER A 89 -0.13 8.95 8.59
C SER A 89 -0.74 8.80 9.97
N LEU A 90 -1.77 7.95 10.12
CA LEU A 90 -2.39 7.62 11.41
C LEU A 90 -1.38 7.07 12.41
N ARG A 91 -0.48 6.19 11.95
CA ARG A 91 0.59 5.61 12.75
C ARG A 91 1.55 6.68 13.28
N LEU A 92 1.97 7.63 12.44
CA LEU A 92 2.83 8.76 12.85
C LEU A 92 2.16 9.67 13.89
N LEU A 93 0.82 9.75 13.89
CA LEU A 93 0.04 10.53 14.83
C LEU A 93 -0.31 9.76 16.12
N GLY A 94 0.23 8.56 16.32
CA GLY A 94 -0.06 7.72 17.48
C GLY A 94 -1.45 7.06 17.46
N ARG A 95 -2.13 7.04 16.30
CA ARG A 95 -3.42 6.38 16.07
C ARG A 95 -3.19 5.00 15.42
N ALA A 96 -2.30 4.22 16.02
CA ALA A 96 -1.82 2.97 15.41
C ALA A 96 -2.90 1.87 15.38
N GLU A 97 -3.81 1.83 16.35
CA GLU A 97 -4.94 0.91 16.35
C GLU A 97 -5.85 1.12 15.12
N GLU A 98 -6.16 2.37 14.79
CA GLU A 98 -6.96 2.72 13.61
C GLU A 98 -6.23 2.34 12.31
N SER A 99 -4.90 2.49 12.28
CA SER A 99 -4.05 2.03 11.17
C SER A 99 -4.18 0.52 10.96
N VAL A 100 -4.10 -0.27 12.04
CA VAL A 100 -4.26 -1.73 11.99
C VAL A 100 -5.65 -2.13 11.50
N GLU A 101 -6.72 -1.52 12.03
CA GLU A 101 -8.10 -1.80 11.61
C GLU A 101 -8.29 -1.53 10.12
N LEU A 102 -7.84 -0.37 9.65
CA LEU A 102 -7.98 0.06 8.27
C LEU A 102 -7.27 -0.89 7.30
N LEU A 103 -6.01 -1.22 7.57
CA LEU A 103 -5.20 -2.11 6.70
C LEU A 103 -5.70 -3.55 6.74
N THR A 104 -6.20 -4.02 7.89
CA THR A 104 -6.80 -5.36 8.00
C THR A 104 -8.07 -5.47 7.18
N ALA A 105 -8.95 -4.47 7.25
CA ALA A 105 -10.18 -4.42 6.44
C ALA A 105 -9.88 -4.31 4.94
N GLU A 106 -8.88 -3.51 4.57
CA GLU A 106 -8.46 -3.35 3.18
C GLU A 106 -7.86 -4.66 2.63
N ARG A 107 -7.05 -5.38 3.41
CA ARG A 107 -6.53 -6.71 3.05
C ARG A 107 -7.65 -7.74 2.84
N ALA A 108 -8.69 -7.71 3.67
CA ALA A 108 -9.80 -8.66 3.61
C ALA A 108 -10.73 -8.47 2.39
N GLN A 109 -10.66 -7.34 1.69
CA GLN A 109 -11.45 -7.08 0.47
C GLN A 109 -10.94 -7.87 -0.76
N LEU A 110 -9.87 -8.66 -0.64
CA LEU A 110 -9.33 -9.48 -1.72
C LEU A 110 -10.06 -10.84 -1.85
N PRO A 111 -10.69 -11.14 -2.99
CA PRO A 111 -11.19 -12.50 -3.24
C PRO A 111 -10.01 -13.48 -3.39
N GLY A 112 -9.90 -14.47 -2.48
CA GLY A 112 -9.05 -15.66 -2.67
C GLY A 112 -7.78 -15.76 -1.80
N VAL A 113 -7.65 -14.99 -0.72
CA VAL A 113 -6.52 -15.10 0.24
C VAL A 113 -6.97 -15.66 1.60
N ASP A 114 -8.09 -16.37 1.64
CA ASP A 114 -8.38 -17.26 2.77
C ASP A 114 -7.45 -18.46 2.66
N GLY A 115 -6.44 -18.52 3.55
CA GLY A 115 -5.90 -19.72 4.22
C GLY A 115 -5.40 -20.96 3.45
N ASP A 116 -5.89 -21.25 2.25
CA ASP A 116 -5.83 -22.56 1.61
C ASP A 116 -5.04 -22.58 0.29
N ASN A 117 -4.65 -21.43 -0.28
CA ASN A 117 -3.88 -21.41 -1.54
C ASN A 117 -2.39 -21.82 -1.41
N PHE A 118 -1.93 -22.23 -0.23
CA PHE A 118 -0.62 -22.85 -0.05
C PHE A 118 -0.62 -24.38 -0.26
N THR A 119 -1.78 -25.00 -0.51
CA THR A 119 -1.89 -26.45 -0.73
C THR A 119 -1.90 -26.85 -2.20
N ASP A 120 -1.62 -25.94 -3.15
CA ASP A 120 -1.49 -26.36 -4.54
C ASP A 120 -0.20 -27.16 -4.71
N ASP A 121 -0.34 -28.49 -4.58
CA ASP A 121 0.69 -29.51 -4.79
C ASP A 121 1.39 -29.38 -6.16
N ARG A 122 0.85 -28.57 -7.09
CA ARG A 122 1.38 -28.35 -8.44
C ARG A 122 2.61 -27.45 -8.54
N TYR A 123 3.09 -26.86 -7.44
CA TYR A 123 4.37 -26.15 -7.38
C TYR A 123 5.50 -26.93 -6.70
N PHE A 124 5.23 -28.15 -6.25
CA PHE A 124 6.21 -29.02 -5.61
C PHE A 124 6.79 -30.01 -6.63
N ASP A 125 7.54 -29.48 -7.59
CA ASP A 125 8.45 -30.31 -8.37
C ASP A 125 9.78 -30.45 -7.63
N ASP A 126 10.12 -31.70 -7.33
CA ASP A 126 11.33 -32.16 -6.66
C ASP A 126 12.50 -32.10 -7.64
N GLY A 127 13.24 -30.98 -7.58
CA GLY A 127 14.66 -30.94 -7.87
C GLY A 127 15.11 -31.45 -9.24
N SER A 128 15.19 -30.54 -10.21
CA SER A 128 16.30 -30.55 -11.16
C SER A 128 16.63 -29.13 -11.61
N ASP A 129 17.91 -28.79 -11.55
CA ASP A 129 18.45 -27.55 -12.09
C ASP A 129 17.97 -27.30 -13.53
N ASP A 130 17.80 -26.01 -13.85
CA ASP A 130 17.56 -25.44 -15.19
C ASP A 130 16.10 -25.23 -15.60
N GLU A 131 15.49 -24.16 -15.10
CA GLU A 131 14.76 -23.19 -15.93
C GLU A 131 14.46 -21.92 -15.09
N ARG A 132 15.15 -20.82 -15.42
CA ARG A 132 14.75 -19.49 -14.95
C ARG A 132 13.42 -19.13 -15.61
N VAL A 133 12.32 -19.59 -15.02
CA VAL A 133 11.01 -19.00 -15.29
C VAL A 133 10.97 -17.72 -14.45
N HIS A 134 11.14 -16.57 -15.12
CA HIS A 134 10.62 -15.29 -14.62
C HIS A 134 9.09 -15.41 -14.57
N GLY A 135 8.60 -16.15 -13.57
CA GLY A 135 7.18 -16.32 -13.30
C GLY A 135 6.75 -15.21 -12.37
N GLY A 136 6.32 -14.08 -12.94
CA GLY A 136 5.36 -13.21 -12.28
C GLY A 136 4.10 -14.03 -12.00
N SER A 137 4.04 -14.63 -10.82
CA SER A 137 2.97 -15.55 -10.44
C SER A 137 1.77 -14.74 -9.96
N LEU A 138 0.79 -14.61 -10.85
CA LEU A 138 -0.65 -14.71 -10.60
C LEU A 138 -1.13 -14.28 -9.19
N GLY A 139 -1.59 -13.03 -9.09
CA GLY A 139 -2.58 -12.63 -8.08
C GLY A 139 -2.11 -11.70 -6.96
N ASN A 140 -0.88 -11.16 -6.98
CA ASN A 140 -0.55 -10.04 -6.10
C ASN A 140 -1.24 -8.79 -6.64
N ASP A 141 -2.30 -8.36 -5.96
CA ASP A 141 -2.86 -7.02 -6.15
C ASP A 141 -1.73 -5.99 -6.02
N GLU A 142 -1.79 -4.92 -6.82
CA GLU A 142 -0.66 -4.06 -7.22
C GLU A 142 0.11 -3.43 -6.03
N LEU A 143 -0.40 -3.55 -4.79
CA LEU A 143 0.21 -3.01 -3.57
C LEU A 143 0.08 -3.94 -2.33
N SER A 144 -0.04 -5.26 -2.53
CA SER A 144 -0.19 -6.22 -1.41
C SER A 144 1.00 -6.20 -0.44
N ASP A 145 2.21 -6.08 -0.96
CA ASP A 145 3.44 -6.14 -0.17
C ASP A 145 3.62 -4.84 0.63
N GLU A 146 3.31 -3.69 0.02
CA GLU A 146 3.28 -2.38 0.64
C GLU A 146 2.23 -2.33 1.76
N LEU A 147 1.02 -2.86 1.52
CA LEU A 147 -0.02 -2.97 2.53
C LEU A 147 0.48 -3.79 3.73
N CYS A 148 1.04 -4.98 3.48
CA CYS A 148 1.55 -5.86 4.54
C CYS A 148 2.71 -5.21 5.31
N THR A 149 3.55 -4.43 4.62
CA THR A 149 4.66 -3.69 5.24
C THR A 149 4.14 -2.66 6.24
N VAL A 150 3.19 -1.81 5.83
CA VAL A 150 2.63 -0.80 6.73
C VAL A 150 1.82 -1.46 7.85
N LEU A 151 1.12 -2.56 7.58
CA LEU A 151 0.37 -3.30 8.61
C LEU A 151 1.31 -3.89 9.66
N ALA A 152 2.43 -4.48 9.25
CA ALA A 152 3.43 -4.98 10.19
C ALA A 152 3.99 -3.86 11.08
N LEU A 153 4.28 -2.68 10.52
CA LEU A 153 4.71 -1.53 11.30
C LEU A 153 3.64 -1.06 12.31
N ALA A 154 2.38 -0.96 11.87
CA ALA A 154 1.27 -0.57 12.74
C ALA A 154 1.04 -1.59 13.87
N LEU A 155 1.19 -2.88 13.58
CA LEU A 155 1.11 -3.96 14.58
C LEU A 155 2.23 -3.86 15.63
N VAL A 156 3.45 -3.50 15.24
CA VAL A 156 4.54 -3.24 16.20
C VAL A 156 4.19 -2.07 17.12
N ASP A 157 3.65 -0.98 16.58
CA ASP A 157 3.32 0.22 17.35
C ASP A 157 2.23 -0.03 18.41
N VAL A 158 1.41 -1.07 18.25
CA VAL A 158 0.40 -1.50 19.24
C VAL A 158 0.82 -2.74 20.06
N GLY A 159 2.09 -3.15 20.01
CA GLY A 159 2.61 -4.28 20.80
C GLY A 159 2.15 -5.67 20.34
N ARG A 160 1.86 -5.83 19.04
CA ARG A 160 1.47 -7.10 18.40
C ARG A 160 2.61 -7.62 17.51
N GLU A 161 3.83 -7.70 18.05
CA GLU A 161 5.05 -7.96 17.26
C GLU A 161 5.06 -9.36 16.62
N ARG A 162 4.52 -10.38 17.30
CA ARG A 162 4.42 -11.74 16.72
C ARG A 162 3.56 -11.75 15.46
N GLU A 163 2.45 -11.04 15.49
CA GLU A 163 1.58 -10.89 14.33
C GLU A 163 2.23 -10.05 13.25
N ALA A 164 2.93 -8.97 13.61
CA ALA A 164 3.71 -8.18 12.66
C ALA A 164 4.72 -9.03 11.89
N VAL A 165 5.49 -9.89 12.59
CA VAL A 165 6.45 -10.80 11.96
C VAL A 165 5.74 -11.83 11.10
N SER A 166 4.60 -12.36 11.54
CA SER A 166 3.78 -13.29 10.74
C SER A 166 3.34 -12.66 9.41
N VAL A 167 2.84 -11.42 9.45
CA VAL A 167 2.44 -10.65 8.26
C VAL A 167 3.63 -10.40 7.33
N ALA A 168 4.75 -9.92 7.87
CA ALA A 168 5.94 -9.62 7.09
C ALA A 168 6.53 -10.87 6.43
N LEU A 169 6.62 -11.99 7.16
CA LEU A 169 7.10 -13.25 6.61
C LEU A 169 6.18 -13.75 5.49
N THR A 170 4.86 -13.70 5.70
CA THR A 170 3.87 -14.09 4.69
C THR A 170 4.04 -13.31 3.40
N ALA A 171 4.25 -11.98 3.49
CA ALA A 171 4.48 -11.12 2.33
C ALA A 171 5.82 -11.43 1.62
N LEU A 172 6.85 -11.86 2.35
CA LEU A 172 8.14 -12.21 1.77
C LEU A 172 8.15 -13.57 1.06
N VAL A 173 7.29 -14.54 1.45
CA VAL A 173 7.33 -15.92 0.94
C VAL A 173 7.34 -16.01 -0.60
N PRO A 174 6.48 -15.27 -1.35
CA PRO A 174 6.48 -15.32 -2.81
C PRO A 174 7.83 -14.92 -3.44
N HIS A 175 8.58 -14.04 -2.76
CA HIS A 175 9.85 -13.48 -3.25
C HIS A 175 11.08 -14.34 -2.92
N LEU A 176 10.94 -15.33 -2.04
CA LEU A 176 12.07 -16.19 -1.66
C LEU A 176 12.41 -17.16 -2.79
N THR A 177 13.71 -17.39 -3.03
CA THR A 177 14.18 -18.38 -4.02
C THR A 177 14.22 -19.81 -3.46
N ARG A 178 14.29 -19.97 -2.12
CA ARG A 178 14.34 -21.25 -1.40
C ARG A 178 13.59 -21.14 -0.06
N TYR A 179 13.31 -22.29 0.56
CA TYR A 179 12.70 -22.39 1.91
C TYR A 179 11.30 -21.76 2.07
N ARG A 180 10.56 -21.52 0.97
CA ARG A 180 9.21 -20.93 0.99
C ARG A 180 8.27 -21.62 1.97
N ARG A 181 8.17 -22.94 1.89
CA ARG A 181 7.32 -23.76 2.76
C ARG A 181 7.67 -23.62 4.24
N SER A 182 8.97 -23.61 4.56
CA SER A 182 9.42 -23.45 5.94
C SER A 182 9.06 -22.07 6.49
N MET A 183 9.27 -21.00 5.71
CA MET A 183 8.92 -19.64 6.13
C MET A 183 7.40 -19.45 6.29
N ALA A 184 6.60 -20.03 5.38
CA ALA A 184 5.14 -20.03 5.51
C ALA A 184 4.67 -20.78 6.78
N ASN A 185 5.33 -21.89 7.14
CA ASN A 185 5.04 -22.62 8.38
C ASN A 185 5.38 -21.79 9.62
N TYR A 186 6.55 -21.14 9.64
CA TYR A 186 6.94 -20.29 10.77
C TYR A 186 6.03 -19.07 10.93
N ALA A 187 5.60 -18.46 9.82
CA ALA A 187 4.63 -17.37 9.86
C ALA A 187 3.31 -17.79 10.54
N ARG A 188 2.81 -19.00 10.26
CA ARG A 188 1.61 -19.54 10.93
C ARG A 188 1.83 -19.83 12.42
N GLN A 189 2.94 -20.50 12.76
CA GLN A 189 3.26 -20.84 14.16
C GLN A 189 3.36 -19.62 15.07
N LEU A 190 3.71 -18.45 14.53
CA LEU A 190 3.74 -17.21 15.32
C LEU A 190 2.38 -16.83 15.92
N LEU A 191 1.27 -17.29 15.33
CA LEU A 191 -0.10 -16.99 15.73
C LEU A 191 -0.74 -18.08 16.62
N ASP A 192 -0.10 -19.25 16.75
CA ASP A 192 -0.63 -20.41 17.48
C ASP A 192 -0.24 -20.44 18.98
N ASP A 193 0.60 -19.49 19.43
CA ASP A 193 1.07 -19.34 20.82
C ASP A 193 0.36 -18.18 21.55
#